data_AF-A0A957QQB4-F1
#
_entry.id   AF-A0A957QQB4-F1
#
_cell.length_a   1.000
_cell.length_b   1.000
_cell.length_c   1.000
_cell.angle_alpha   90.00
_cell.angle_beta   90.00
_cell.angle_gamma   90.00
#
_symmetry.space_group_name_H-M   'P 1'
#
loop_
_entity.id
_entity.type
_entity.pdbx_description
1 polymer ?
#
loop_
_entity_poly.entity_id
_entity_poly.type
_entity_poly.pdbx_seq_one_letter_code
_entity_poly.pdbx_strand_id
1 'polypeptide(L)'
;GELNREFWVLDITNDTGITTFAAVSRRVDEGPEDILVGFGSGLTAEAALMGAVTELNQFLPAVSKLNARGERAYEWPTPDAAQWWREVTVAAKPFLLPDSSAPARRADQFANLATTDVRDDIHVCVAQMSKLGLETIVQDLTRPDIELNVCRVVVPGLRHFWRRLGAGRLYDVPVQLGWLPAAKSEAELNEWSLFF
;
A
#
# COMPACT_ATOMS: atom_id res chain seq x y z
N GLY A 1 5.43 10.42 21.36
CA GLY A 1 4.00 10.23 21.66
C GLY A 1 3.82 9.04 22.57
N GLU A 2 2.63 8.84 23.15
CA GLU A 2 2.35 7.80 24.16
C GLU A 2 2.70 6.36 23.74
N LEU A 3 2.85 6.09 22.44
CA LEU A 3 3.17 4.77 21.88
C LEU A 3 4.63 4.55 21.48
N ASN A 4 5.54 5.52 21.70
CA ASN A 4 6.92 5.49 21.23
C ASN A 4 7.05 5.17 19.73
N ARG A 5 6.15 5.73 18.92
CA ARG A 5 6.13 5.55 17.47
C ARG A 5 6.11 6.88 16.73
N GLU A 6 6.77 6.87 15.58
CA GLU A 6 6.61 7.87 14.53
C GLU A 6 5.62 7.35 13.48
N PHE A 7 5.00 8.28 12.77
CA PHE A 7 4.00 7.99 11.75
C PHE A 7 4.09 9.04 10.63
N TRP A 8 3.98 8.57 9.39
CA TRP A 8 3.85 9.42 8.21
C TRP A 8 3.12 8.67 7.09
N VAL A 9 2.82 9.38 6.00
CA VAL A 9 2.11 8.84 4.85
C VAL A 9 2.85 9.21 3.57
N LEU A 10 3.04 8.24 2.69
CA LEU A 10 3.68 8.39 1.39
C LEU A 10 2.62 8.40 0.28
N ASP A 11 2.74 9.35 -0.65
CA ASP A 11 2.00 9.34 -1.91
C ASP A 11 2.61 8.31 -2.86
N ILE A 12 1.83 7.26 -3.17
CA ILE A 12 2.20 6.22 -4.13
C ILE A 12 1.21 6.19 -5.31
N THR A 13 0.50 7.29 -5.54
CA THR A 13 -0.37 7.47 -6.70
C THR A 13 0.44 7.33 -7.99
N ASN A 14 0.03 6.43 -8.87
CA ASN A 14 0.71 6.14 -10.12
C ASN A 14 -0.12 6.62 -11.33
N ASP A 15 0.22 6.14 -12.52
CA ASP A 15 -0.40 6.47 -13.80
C ASP A 15 -1.90 6.11 -13.90
N THR A 16 -2.44 5.30 -12.98
CA THR A 16 -3.90 5.12 -12.85
C THR A 16 -4.63 6.41 -12.47
N GLY A 17 -3.93 7.37 -11.85
CA GLY A 17 -4.51 8.62 -11.35
C GLY A 17 -5.46 8.45 -10.16
N ILE A 18 -5.63 7.22 -9.65
CA ILE A 18 -6.43 6.96 -8.43
C ILE A 18 -5.53 7.19 -7.22
N THR A 19 -5.93 8.12 -6.35
CA THR A 19 -5.16 8.49 -5.17
C THR A 19 -4.88 7.26 -4.32
N THR A 20 -3.60 6.99 -4.07
CA THR A 20 -3.15 5.83 -3.31
C THR A 20 -2.06 6.21 -2.33
N PHE A 21 -2.19 5.76 -1.08
CA PHE A 21 -1.27 6.07 0.00
C PHE A 21 -0.69 4.81 0.64
N ALA A 22 0.54 4.95 1.13
CA ALA A 22 1.16 4.03 2.07
C ALA A 22 1.33 4.77 3.41
N ALA A 23 0.57 4.38 4.42
CA ALA A 23 0.80 4.78 5.80
C ALA A 23 1.97 3.97 6.36
N VAL A 24 2.91 4.62 7.03
CA VAL A 24 4.10 3.98 7.62
C VAL A 24 4.22 4.40 9.07
N SER A 25 4.52 3.43 9.94
CA SER A 25 4.84 3.71 11.34
C SER A 25 6.01 2.87 11.80
N ARG A 26 6.92 3.48 12.55
CA ARG A 26 8.02 2.78 13.22
C ARG A 26 8.05 3.10 14.71
N ARG A 27 8.58 2.18 15.50
CA ARG A 27 9.02 2.44 16.87
C ARG A 27 10.29 3.29 16.87
N VAL A 28 10.46 4.07 17.93
CA VAL A 28 11.64 4.92 18.17
C VAL A 28 12.31 4.67 19.52
N ASP A 29 11.78 3.75 20.32
CA ASP A 29 12.47 3.23 21.51
C ASP A 29 13.56 2.21 21.14
N GLU A 30 14.37 1.82 22.11
CA GLU A 30 15.45 0.84 21.90
C GLU A 30 14.90 -0.52 21.40
N GLY A 31 15.58 -1.11 20.42
CA GLY A 31 15.23 -2.40 19.84
C GLY A 31 14.80 -2.31 18.37
N PRO A 32 14.09 -3.33 17.85
CA PRO A 32 13.58 -3.33 16.49
C PRO A 32 12.62 -2.17 16.22
N GLU A 33 12.69 -1.61 15.01
CA GLU A 33 11.81 -0.51 14.58
C GLU A 33 10.35 -0.97 14.39
N ASP A 34 10.07 -2.28 14.36
CA ASP A 34 8.74 -2.87 14.21
C ASP A 34 7.93 -2.16 13.11
N ILE A 35 8.52 -1.97 11.93
CA ILE A 35 7.94 -1.11 10.89
C ILE A 35 6.62 -1.70 10.41
N LEU A 36 5.55 -0.92 10.54
CA LEU A 36 4.22 -1.21 10.03
C LEU A 36 3.97 -0.40 8.76
N VAL A 37 3.30 -1.03 7.81
CA VAL A 37 2.80 -0.39 6.61
C VAL A 37 1.33 -0.73 6.43
N GLY A 38 0.54 0.22 5.96
CA GLY A 38 -0.84 0.03 5.54
C GLY A 38 -1.11 0.81 4.28
N PHE A 39 -1.97 0.32 3.41
CA PHE A 39 -2.24 0.85 2.09
C PHE A 39 -3.71 1.23 1.93
N GLY A 40 -3.96 2.22 1.09
CA GLY A 40 -5.32 2.63 0.79
C GLY A 40 -5.38 3.37 -0.53
N SER A 41 -6.35 2.99 -1.36
CA SER A 41 -6.69 3.66 -2.60
C SER A 41 -8.12 4.19 -2.52
N GLY A 42 -8.37 5.37 -3.08
CA GLY A 42 -9.69 5.97 -3.06
C GLY A 42 -9.87 7.04 -4.12
N LEU A 43 -11.13 7.29 -4.48
CA LEU A 43 -11.50 8.39 -5.40
C LEU A 43 -11.36 9.77 -4.75
N THR A 44 -11.17 9.83 -3.42
CA THR A 44 -10.79 11.01 -2.67
C THR A 44 -9.54 10.74 -1.84
N ALA A 45 -8.75 11.78 -1.56
CA ALA A 45 -7.60 11.66 -0.65
C ALA A 45 -8.02 11.22 0.76
N GLU A 46 -9.17 11.67 1.24
CA GLU A 46 -9.69 11.27 2.56
C GLU A 46 -9.97 9.76 2.61
N ALA A 47 -10.65 9.21 1.60
CA ALA A 47 -10.95 7.78 1.54
C ALA A 47 -9.68 6.92 1.45
N ALA A 48 -8.72 7.33 0.62
CA ALA A 48 -7.42 6.65 0.49
C ALA A 48 -6.65 6.67 1.82
N LEU A 49 -6.62 7.83 2.50
CA LEU A 49 -5.91 8.00 3.76
C LEU A 49 -6.55 7.19 4.88
N MET A 50 -7.89 7.23 4.98
CA MET A 50 -8.64 6.45 5.96
C MET A 50 -8.37 4.96 5.79
N GLY A 51 -8.37 4.46 4.55
CA GLY A 51 -8.02 3.07 4.25
C GLY A 51 -6.62 2.70 4.73
N ALA A 52 -5.61 3.49 4.34
CA ALA A 52 -4.21 3.22 4.68
C ALA A 52 -3.95 3.23 6.19
N VAL A 53 -4.51 4.20 6.91
CA VAL A 53 -4.37 4.30 8.37
C VAL A 53 -5.14 3.20 9.09
N THR A 54 -6.33 2.84 8.60
CA THR A 54 -7.13 1.76 9.16
C THR A 54 -6.41 0.42 9.03
N GLU A 55 -5.85 0.12 7.86
CA GLU A 55 -5.07 -1.10 7.65
C GLU A 55 -3.83 -1.13 8.56
N LEU A 56 -3.07 -0.03 8.66
CA LEU A 56 -1.92 0.04 9.57
C LEU A 56 -2.32 -0.24 11.02
N ASN A 57 -3.44 0.31 11.48
CA ASN A 57 -3.94 0.10 12.83
C ASN A 57 -4.41 -1.34 13.09
N GLN A 58 -4.81 -2.09 12.06
CA GLN A 58 -5.13 -3.53 12.21
C GLN A 58 -3.89 -4.36 12.55
N PHE A 59 -2.69 -3.95 12.11
CA PHE A 59 -1.43 -4.63 12.43
C PHE A 59 -0.79 -4.17 13.74
N LEU A 60 -1.19 -3.02 14.27
CA LEU A 60 -0.60 -2.47 15.50
C LEU A 60 -0.63 -3.44 16.70
N PRO A 61 -1.71 -4.19 16.97
CA PRO A 61 -1.72 -5.18 18.05
C PRO A 61 -0.62 -6.24 17.91
N ALA A 62 -0.29 -6.64 16.67
CA ALA A 62 0.68 -7.71 16.41
C ALA A 62 2.10 -7.39 16.88
N VAL A 63 2.45 -6.10 17.02
CA VAL A 63 3.78 -5.60 17.43
C VAL A 63 3.77 -4.83 18.76
N SER A 64 2.65 -4.88 19.48
CA SER A 64 2.47 -4.12 20.72
C SER A 64 2.80 -4.91 21.98
N LYS A 65 2.90 -6.24 21.91
CA LYS A 65 3.13 -7.10 23.08
C LYS A 65 4.61 -7.25 23.43
N LEU A 66 4.86 -7.37 24.74
CA LEU A 66 6.12 -7.80 25.31
C LEU A 66 5.91 -9.17 25.98
N ASN A 67 6.92 -10.04 25.93
CA ASN A 67 6.91 -11.29 26.68
C ASN A 67 7.22 -11.04 28.17
N ALA A 68 7.20 -12.10 28.98
CA ALA A 68 7.50 -12.03 30.42
C ALA A 68 8.92 -11.53 30.76
N ARG A 69 9.84 -11.47 29.78
CA ARG A 69 11.19 -10.94 29.91
C ARG A 69 11.31 -9.48 29.44
N GLY A 70 10.20 -8.87 29.02
CA GLY A 70 10.20 -7.52 28.45
C GLY A 70 10.66 -7.44 26.98
N GLU A 71 10.87 -8.57 26.32
CA GLU A 71 11.31 -8.64 24.93
C GLU A 71 10.09 -8.58 23.98
N ARG A 72 10.31 -8.18 22.72
CA ARG A 72 9.25 -8.12 21.70
C ARG A 72 8.61 -9.50 21.49
N ALA A 73 7.28 -9.54 21.52
CA ALA A 73 6.50 -10.74 21.27
C ALA A 73 5.46 -10.46 20.19
N TYR A 74 5.62 -11.09 19.04
CA TYR A 74 4.71 -10.91 17.92
C TYR A 74 3.55 -11.91 17.98
N GLU A 75 2.33 -11.44 17.71
CA GLU A 75 1.14 -12.30 17.69
C GLU A 75 0.89 -12.89 16.32
N TRP A 76 0.80 -14.23 16.25
CA TRP A 76 0.56 -15.02 15.02
C TRP A 76 1.34 -14.54 13.78
N PRO A 77 2.66 -14.24 13.88
CA PRO A 77 3.35 -13.73 12.72
C PRO A 77 3.56 -14.86 11.71
N THR A 78 3.39 -14.55 10.43
CA THR A 78 4.04 -15.34 9.39
C THR A 78 5.57 -15.21 9.57
N PRO A 79 6.38 -16.19 9.11
CA PRO A 79 7.83 -16.09 9.19
C PRO A 79 8.38 -14.78 8.59
N ASP A 80 7.84 -14.37 7.44
CA ASP A 80 8.24 -13.15 6.73
C ASP A 80 7.89 -11.89 7.54
N ALA A 81 6.69 -11.83 8.15
CA ALA A 81 6.28 -10.70 8.99
C ALA A 81 7.18 -10.57 10.23
N ALA A 82 7.44 -11.69 10.91
CA ALA A 82 8.32 -11.71 12.07
C ALA A 82 9.74 -11.27 11.71
N GLN A 83 10.24 -11.67 10.54
CA GLN A 83 11.57 -11.30 10.07
C GLN A 83 11.62 -9.80 9.76
N TRP A 84 10.64 -9.28 9.04
CA TRP A 84 10.56 -7.85 8.72
C TRP A 84 10.55 -6.98 9.98
N TRP A 85 9.66 -7.27 10.95
CA TRP A 85 9.55 -6.46 12.16
C TRP A 85 10.84 -6.43 12.98
N ARG A 86 11.62 -7.53 12.94
CA ARG A 86 12.89 -7.64 13.66
C ARG A 86 14.06 -6.96 12.97
N GLU A 87 14.12 -7.04 11.64
CA GLU A 87 15.36 -6.77 10.89
C GLU A 87 15.30 -5.49 10.06
N VAL A 88 14.12 -5.06 9.62
CA VAL A 88 14.01 -3.93 8.70
C VAL A 88 14.01 -2.61 9.47
N THR A 89 14.90 -1.71 9.03
CA THR A 89 15.05 -0.34 9.56
C THR A 89 14.89 0.66 8.43
N VAL A 90 14.40 1.87 8.74
CA VAL A 90 14.33 2.93 7.72
C VAL A 90 15.71 3.37 7.22
N ALA A 91 16.76 3.18 8.02
CA ALA A 91 18.13 3.44 7.60
C ALA A 91 18.59 2.47 6.49
N ALA A 92 18.23 1.18 6.61
CA ALA A 92 18.55 0.18 5.59
C ALA A 92 17.61 0.24 4.38
N LYS A 93 16.36 0.70 4.57
CA LYS A 93 15.32 0.77 3.54
C LYS A 93 14.77 2.21 3.44
N PRO A 94 15.53 3.16 2.87
CA PRO A 94 15.19 4.59 2.87
C PRO A 94 13.93 4.93 2.05
N PHE A 95 13.47 4.04 1.16
CA PHE A 95 12.19 4.22 0.45
C PHE A 95 10.97 4.22 1.38
N LEU A 96 11.14 3.82 2.64
CA LEU A 96 10.10 3.91 3.66
C LEU A 96 9.94 5.33 4.21
N LEU A 97 10.89 6.23 3.97
CA LEU A 97 10.84 7.63 4.42
C LEU A 97 10.33 8.57 3.32
N PRO A 98 9.70 9.69 3.68
CA PRO A 98 9.41 10.73 2.70
C PRO A 98 10.71 11.34 2.16
N ASP A 99 10.69 11.74 0.89
CA ASP A 99 11.78 12.52 0.31
C ASP A 99 11.86 13.89 0.99
N SER A 100 12.94 14.13 1.74
CA SER A 100 13.15 15.38 2.47
C SER A 100 13.33 16.61 1.56
N SER A 101 13.57 16.41 0.27
CA SER A 101 13.68 17.49 -0.71
C SER A 101 12.33 17.89 -1.32
N ALA A 102 11.31 17.05 -1.17
CA ALA A 102 9.97 17.31 -1.67
C ALA A 102 9.10 17.98 -0.61
N PRO A 103 8.26 18.98 -0.98
CA PRO A 103 7.30 19.55 -0.05
C PRO A 103 6.23 18.52 0.33
N ALA A 104 5.74 18.60 1.58
CA ALA A 104 4.59 17.81 2.01
C ALA A 104 3.36 18.08 1.12
N ARG A 105 2.66 17.01 0.73
CA ARG A 105 1.46 17.10 -0.10
C ARG A 105 0.26 17.56 0.74
N ARG A 106 -0.58 18.42 0.16
CA ARG A 106 -1.85 18.90 0.74
C ARG A 106 -3.02 18.17 0.08
N ALA A 107 -4.12 18.02 0.83
CA ALA A 107 -5.30 17.30 0.36
C ALA A 107 -5.89 17.86 -0.95
N ASP A 108 -5.81 19.18 -1.15
CA ASP A 108 -6.30 19.87 -2.36
C ASP A 108 -5.42 19.66 -3.61
N GLN A 109 -4.27 19.01 -3.46
CA GLN A 109 -3.39 18.63 -4.57
C GLN A 109 -3.74 17.25 -5.15
N PHE A 110 -4.76 16.58 -4.60
CA PHE A 110 -5.25 15.30 -5.11
C PHE A 110 -6.59 15.51 -5.81
N ALA A 111 -6.76 14.87 -6.97
CA ALA A 111 -8.02 14.94 -7.69
C ALA A 111 -9.13 14.29 -6.86
N ASN A 112 -10.25 14.98 -6.73
CA ASN A 112 -11.50 14.36 -6.28
C ASN A 112 -12.20 13.78 -7.50
N LEU A 113 -12.18 12.45 -7.60
CA LEU A 113 -12.80 11.68 -8.67
C LEU A 113 -14.16 11.09 -8.26
N ALA A 114 -14.57 11.29 -7.01
CA ALA A 114 -15.82 10.76 -6.50
C ALA A 114 -17.02 11.54 -7.07
N THR A 115 -18.09 10.81 -7.31
CA THR A 115 -19.38 11.30 -7.74
C THR A 115 -20.38 11.18 -6.59
N THR A 116 -21.67 11.38 -6.87
CA THR A 116 -22.74 11.19 -5.89
C THR A 116 -23.37 9.79 -5.96
N ASP A 117 -22.93 8.93 -6.87
CA ASP A 117 -23.48 7.58 -7.09
C ASP A 117 -22.35 6.54 -7.19
N VAL A 118 -22.45 5.48 -6.40
CA VAL A 118 -21.47 4.38 -6.39
C VAL A 118 -21.32 3.72 -7.77
N ARG A 119 -22.39 3.65 -8.56
CA ARG A 119 -22.34 3.13 -9.93
C ARG A 119 -21.44 4.00 -10.81
N ASP A 120 -21.58 5.31 -10.71
CA ASP A 120 -20.80 6.26 -11.50
C ASP A 120 -19.33 6.24 -11.06
N ASP A 121 -19.07 6.08 -9.76
CA ASP A 121 -17.72 5.86 -9.22
C ASP A 121 -17.05 4.60 -9.79
N ILE A 122 -17.79 3.50 -9.94
CA ILE A 122 -17.29 2.30 -10.61
C ILE A 122 -16.95 2.61 -12.07
N HIS A 123 -17.80 3.35 -12.78
CA HIS A 123 -17.52 3.76 -14.16
C HIS A 123 -16.29 4.68 -14.26
N VAL A 124 -16.05 5.55 -13.29
CA VAL A 124 -14.83 6.35 -13.20
C VAL A 124 -13.61 5.44 -13.09
N CYS A 125 -13.61 4.44 -12.19
CA CYS A 125 -12.52 3.48 -12.06
C CYS A 125 -12.26 2.71 -13.36
N VAL A 126 -13.32 2.20 -14.01
CA VAL A 126 -13.21 1.49 -15.30
C VAL A 126 -12.63 2.41 -16.38
N ALA A 127 -13.07 3.67 -16.44
CA ALA A 127 -12.56 4.64 -17.39
C ALA A 127 -11.07 4.95 -17.16
N GLN A 128 -10.60 5.02 -15.91
CA GLN A 128 -9.17 5.19 -15.62
C GLN A 128 -8.33 4.01 -16.12
N MET A 129 -8.79 2.77 -15.91
CA MET A 129 -8.11 1.59 -16.44
C MET A 129 -8.10 1.58 -17.98
N SER A 130 -9.24 1.93 -18.59
CA SER A 130 -9.38 1.97 -20.05
C SER A 130 -8.45 3.00 -20.71
N LYS A 131 -8.20 4.15 -20.09
CA LYS A 131 -7.23 5.15 -20.60
C LYS A 131 -5.81 4.61 -20.69
N LEU A 132 -5.47 3.62 -19.88
CA LEU A 132 -4.19 2.92 -19.88
C LEU A 132 -4.17 1.70 -20.82
N GLY A 133 -5.25 1.47 -21.58
CA GLY A 133 -5.41 0.29 -22.41
C GLY A 133 -5.60 -1.01 -21.60
N LEU A 134 -6.04 -0.90 -20.35
CA LEU A 134 -6.29 -2.05 -19.47
C LEU A 134 -7.78 -2.40 -19.45
N GLU A 135 -8.09 -3.68 -19.64
CA GLU A 135 -9.45 -4.21 -19.57
C GLU A 135 -9.84 -4.52 -18.12
N THR A 136 -11.05 -4.13 -17.72
CA THR A 136 -11.63 -4.49 -16.43
C THR A 136 -12.64 -5.62 -16.59
N ILE A 137 -12.33 -6.78 -16.02
CA ILE A 137 -13.17 -7.99 -16.05
C ILE A 137 -13.79 -8.17 -14.67
N VAL A 138 -15.11 -8.39 -14.62
CA VAL A 138 -15.84 -8.64 -13.37
C VAL A 138 -16.48 -10.02 -13.44
N GLN A 139 -16.21 -10.84 -12.43
CA GLN A 139 -16.88 -12.10 -12.20
C GLN A 139 -17.81 -11.99 -11.00
N ASP A 140 -19.09 -12.26 -11.20
CA ASP A 140 -20.04 -12.42 -10.12
C ASP A 140 -19.81 -13.77 -9.42
N LEU A 141 -19.63 -13.73 -8.11
CA LEU A 141 -19.41 -14.86 -7.22
C LEU A 141 -20.54 -14.96 -6.18
N THR A 142 -21.63 -14.22 -6.37
CA THR A 142 -22.78 -14.21 -5.47
C THR A 142 -23.38 -15.60 -5.40
N ARG A 143 -23.58 -16.05 -4.17
CA ARG A 143 -24.17 -17.36 -3.87
C ARG A 143 -25.66 -17.18 -3.58
N PRO A 144 -26.58 -17.88 -4.27
CA PRO A 144 -28.02 -17.71 -4.06
C PRO A 144 -28.50 -17.96 -2.62
N ASP A 145 -27.76 -18.75 -1.85
CA ASP A 145 -28.03 -19.08 -0.45
C ASP A 145 -27.45 -18.06 0.55
N ILE A 146 -26.75 -17.03 0.08
CA ILE A 146 -26.13 -15.98 0.90
C ILE A 146 -26.59 -14.61 0.37
N GLU A 147 -27.21 -13.78 1.22
CA GLU A 147 -27.73 -12.45 0.82
C GLU A 147 -26.64 -11.40 0.50
N LEU A 148 -25.35 -11.79 0.55
CA LEU A 148 -24.22 -10.91 0.32
C LEU A 148 -23.71 -11.04 -1.12
N ASN A 149 -23.71 -9.93 -1.84
CA ASN A 149 -23.11 -9.86 -3.18
C ASN A 149 -21.59 -9.96 -3.07
N VAL A 150 -20.98 -10.84 -3.86
CA VAL A 150 -19.53 -11.02 -3.93
C VAL A 150 -19.11 -10.98 -5.38
N CYS A 151 -18.09 -10.19 -5.71
CA CYS A 151 -17.50 -10.19 -7.04
C CYS A 151 -15.99 -10.26 -6.98
N ARG A 152 -15.38 -10.71 -8.08
CA ARG A 152 -13.95 -10.62 -8.31
C ARG A 152 -13.69 -9.73 -9.50
N VAL A 153 -12.95 -8.66 -9.28
CA VAL A 153 -12.48 -7.76 -10.33
C VAL A 153 -11.06 -8.15 -10.71
N VAL A 154 -10.81 -8.30 -12.01
CA VAL A 154 -9.49 -8.59 -12.57
C VAL A 154 -9.18 -7.55 -13.63
N VAL A 155 -8.03 -6.91 -13.52
CA VAL A 155 -7.50 -5.99 -14.54
C VAL A 155 -6.15 -6.52 -15.00
N PRO A 156 -6.10 -7.35 -16.05
CA PRO A 156 -4.85 -7.92 -16.56
C PRO A 156 -3.83 -6.82 -16.87
N GLY A 157 -2.62 -6.98 -16.37
CA GLY A 157 -1.55 -5.99 -16.48
C GLY A 157 -1.28 -5.21 -15.19
N LEU A 158 -2.30 -4.94 -14.35
CA LEU A 158 -2.06 -4.40 -13.01
C LEU A 158 -1.19 -5.35 -12.19
N ARG A 159 -0.41 -4.77 -11.27
CA ARG A 159 0.59 -5.50 -10.49
C ARG A 159 0.05 -5.78 -9.10
N HIS A 160 0.14 -7.03 -8.68
CA HIS A 160 0.02 -7.38 -7.28
C HIS A 160 1.27 -6.89 -6.54
N PHE A 161 1.13 -6.52 -5.27
CA PHE A 161 2.26 -6.16 -4.40
C PHE A 161 3.13 -7.36 -3.97
N TRP A 162 2.69 -8.59 -4.28
CA TRP A 162 3.51 -9.78 -4.07
C TRP A 162 4.57 -9.87 -5.16
N ARG A 163 5.66 -10.57 -4.86
CA ARG A 163 6.86 -10.64 -5.70
C ARG A 163 6.63 -11.44 -7.00
N ARG A 164 5.89 -10.84 -7.93
CA ARG A 164 5.62 -11.32 -9.30
C ARG A 164 6.34 -10.42 -10.29
N LEU A 165 7.49 -10.88 -10.78
CA LEU A 165 8.53 -10.03 -11.40
C LEU A 165 8.55 -10.06 -12.92
N GLY A 166 7.55 -10.68 -13.56
CA GLY A 166 7.44 -10.67 -15.02
C GLY A 166 7.38 -9.25 -15.58
N ALA A 167 7.77 -9.09 -16.84
CA ALA A 167 7.81 -7.79 -17.53
C ALA A 167 6.47 -7.02 -17.51
N GLY A 168 6.53 -5.74 -17.88
CA GLY A 168 5.38 -4.84 -18.00
C GLY A 168 5.39 -3.72 -16.95
N ARG A 169 4.21 -3.34 -16.48
CA ARG A 169 3.98 -2.14 -15.65
C ARG A 169 4.90 -1.97 -14.42
N LEU A 170 5.40 -3.07 -13.84
CA LEU A 170 6.36 -3.02 -12.72
C LEU A 170 7.66 -2.29 -13.09
N TYR A 171 8.09 -2.39 -14.34
CA TYR A 171 9.33 -1.79 -14.86
C TYR A 171 9.04 -0.51 -15.66
N ASP A 172 7.94 -0.50 -16.42
CA ASP A 172 7.68 0.57 -17.39
C ASP A 172 7.11 1.84 -16.74
N VAL A 173 6.18 1.70 -15.78
CA VAL A 173 5.45 2.83 -15.20
C VAL A 173 6.38 3.80 -14.45
N PRO A 174 7.35 3.35 -13.61
CA PRO A 174 8.26 4.28 -12.95
C PRO A 174 9.07 5.15 -13.92
N VAL A 175 9.40 4.63 -15.12
CA VAL A 175 10.11 5.39 -16.16
C VAL A 175 9.17 6.36 -16.85
N GLN A 176 7.97 5.91 -17.22
CA GLN A 176 6.95 6.76 -17.86
C GLN A 176 6.53 7.95 -16.99
N LEU A 177 6.49 7.77 -15.68
CA LEU A 177 6.20 8.83 -14.69
C LEU A 177 7.44 9.69 -14.36
N GLY A 178 8.62 9.35 -14.87
CA GLY A 178 9.86 10.06 -14.58
C GLY A 178 10.42 9.83 -13.17
N TRP A 179 9.93 8.83 -12.44
CA TRP A 179 10.47 8.46 -11.12
C TRP A 179 11.85 7.80 -11.22
N LEU A 180 12.10 7.09 -12.32
CA LEU A 180 13.39 6.50 -12.64
C LEU A 180 13.83 6.93 -14.04
N PRO A 181 15.13 7.19 -14.26
CA PRO A 181 15.65 7.53 -15.58
C PRO A 181 15.65 6.32 -16.54
N ALA A 182 15.67 5.11 -16.01
CA ALA A 182 15.63 3.85 -16.76
C ALA A 182 15.01 2.74 -15.91
N ALA A 183 14.50 1.69 -16.57
CA ALA A 183 13.95 0.53 -15.89
C ALA A 183 15.06 -0.23 -15.15
N LYS A 184 14.77 -0.66 -13.92
CA LYS A 184 15.63 -1.56 -13.17
C LYS A 184 15.62 -2.96 -13.78
N SER A 185 16.70 -3.72 -13.59
CA SER A 185 16.70 -5.17 -13.78
C SER A 185 15.96 -5.88 -12.65
N GLU A 186 15.55 -7.12 -12.89
CA GLU A 186 14.88 -7.96 -11.88
C GLU A 186 15.72 -8.14 -10.60
N ALA A 187 17.05 -8.20 -10.75
CA ALA A 187 18.00 -8.35 -9.65
C ALA A 187 18.11 -7.10 -8.76
N GLU A 188 17.73 -5.92 -9.28
CA GLU A 188 17.74 -4.65 -8.54
C GLU A 188 16.41 -4.35 -7.84
N LEU A 189 15.39 -5.20 -8.03
CA LEU A 189 14.11 -5.08 -7.35
C LEU A 189 14.22 -5.49 -5.88
N ASN A 190 13.35 -4.92 -5.04
CA ASN A 190 13.31 -5.20 -3.62
C ASN A 190 13.19 -6.72 -3.35
N GLU A 191 14.12 -7.25 -2.57
CA GLU A 191 14.18 -8.66 -2.15
C GLU A 191 13.04 -9.04 -1.20
N TRP A 192 12.51 -8.07 -0.47
CA TRP A 192 11.41 -8.28 0.47
C TRP A 192 10.09 -8.43 -0.26
N SER A 193 9.36 -9.49 0.08
CA SER A 193 7.93 -9.59 -0.24
C SER A 193 7.14 -8.86 0.83
N LEU A 194 6.12 -8.12 0.42
CA LEU A 194 5.12 -7.59 1.34
C LEU A 194 4.29 -8.75 1.91
N PHE A 195 4.07 -8.70 3.21
CA PHE A 195 3.31 -9.67 4.01
C PHE A 195 2.13 -8.92 4.65
N PHE A 196 0.97 -9.58 4.67
CA PHE A 196 -0.25 -9.12 5.33
C PHE A 196 -1.02 -10.34 5.82
#